data_AF-A0A523KIS6-F1
#
_entry.id   AF-A0A523KIS6-F1
#
_cell.length_a   1.000
_cell.length_b   1.000
_cell.length_c   1.000
_cell.angle_alpha   90.00
_cell.angle_beta   90.00
_cell.angle_gamma   90.00
#
_symmetry.space_group_name_H-M   'P 1'
#
loop_
_entity.id
_entity.type
_entity.pdbx_description
1 polymer ?
#
loop_
_entity_poly.entity_id
_entity_poly.type
_entity_poly.pdbx_seq_one_letter_code
_entity_poly.pdbx_strand_id
1 'polypeptide(L)' 'RLTESWLNEPHTFTSQTSGITQVVPQWVIVVHLFNHQIHHRGQLTTLLSQLGYDPGPTDLHRLPNLGEILRS' A
#
# COMPACT_ATOMS: atom_id res chain seq x y z
N ARG A 1 13.19 -12.68 2.83
CA ARG A 1 13.82 -11.51 2.18
C ARG A 1 13.09 -11.28 0.86
N LEU A 2 12.71 -10.05 0.52
CA LEU A 2 12.16 -9.73 -0.80
C LEU A 2 13.28 -9.85 -1.84
N THR A 3 13.14 -10.77 -2.80
CA THR A 3 14.09 -10.94 -3.91
C THR A 3 13.35 -10.80 -5.23
N GLU A 4 14.08 -10.46 -6.29
CA GLU A 4 13.53 -10.42 -7.65
C GLU A 4 12.95 -11.77 -8.07
N SER A 5 13.63 -12.87 -7.76
CA SER A 5 13.13 -14.22 -8.04
C SER A 5 11.77 -14.47 -7.38
N TRP A 6 11.65 -14.15 -6.08
CA TRP A 6 10.42 -14.32 -5.33
C TRP A 6 9.29 -13.43 -5.85
N LEU A 7 9.59 -12.18 -6.23
CA LEU A 7 8.60 -11.26 -6.80
C LEU A 7 7.95 -11.81 -8.08
N ASN A 8 8.66 -12.64 -8.82
CA ASN A 8 8.20 -13.27 -10.05
C ASN A 8 7.55 -14.65 -9.84
N GLU A 9 7.58 -15.22 -8.63
CA GLU A 9 6.93 -16.49 -8.34
C GLU A 9 5.39 -16.36 -8.39
N PRO A 10 4.66 -17.41 -8.83
CA PRO A 10 3.22 -17.39 -8.87
C PRO A 10 2.62 -17.41 -7.44
N HIS A 11 1.58 -16.60 -7.26
CA HIS A 11 0.76 -16.53 -6.07
C HIS A 11 -0.70 -16.79 -6.42
N THR A 12 -1.30 -17.79 -5.77
CA THR A 12 -2.71 -18.11 -5.92
C THR A 12 -3.49 -17.48 -4.78
N PHE A 13 -4.52 -16.69 -5.10
CA PHE A 13 -5.43 -16.14 -4.11
C PHE A 13 -6.87 -16.17 -4.61
N THR A 14 -7.81 -16.22 -3.66
CA THR A 14 -9.24 -16.08 -3.93
C THR A 14 -9.70 -14.72 -3.42
N SER A 15 -10.28 -13.91 -4.30
CA SER A 15 -10.86 -12.63 -3.92
C SER A 15 -12.02 -12.84 -2.94
N GLN A 16 -11.98 -12.20 -1.78
CA GLN A 16 -13.07 -12.28 -0.80
C GLN A 16 -14.36 -11.58 -1.28
N THR A 17 -14.24 -10.58 -2.15
CA THR A 17 -15.40 -9.79 -2.63
C THR A 17 -16.06 -10.37 -3.86
N SER A 18 -15.31 -11.05 -4.74
CA SER A 18 -15.84 -11.64 -5.97
C SER A 18 -15.86 -13.16 -6.00
N GLY A 19 -15.18 -13.84 -5.06
CA GLY A 19 -15.05 -15.29 -5.03
C GLY A 19 -14.15 -15.89 -6.12
N ILE A 20 -13.57 -15.04 -6.99
CA ILE A 20 -12.73 -15.47 -8.11
C ILE A 20 -11.34 -15.83 -7.60
N THR A 21 -10.89 -17.05 -7.94
CA THR A 21 -9.49 -17.49 -7.74
C THR A 21 -8.62 -17.09 -8.92
N GLN A 22 -7.48 -16.48 -8.63
CA GLN A 22 -6.52 -16.01 -9.62
C GLN A 22 -5.11 -16.47 -9.26
N VAL A 23 -4.27 -16.63 -10.29
CA VAL A 23 -2.83 -16.87 -10.15
C VAL A 23 -2.10 -15.70 -10.78
N VAL A 24 -1.34 -14.95 -9.97
CA VAL A 24 -0.60 -13.76 -10.39
C VAL A 24 0.81 -13.79 -9.79
N PRO A 25 1.81 -13.12 -10.38
CA PRO A 25 3.11 -12.98 -9.73
C PRO A 25 3.00 -12.28 -8.36
N GLN A 26 3.87 -12.64 -7.40
CA GLN A 26 3.90 -12.03 -6.05
C GLN A 26 3.98 -10.51 -6.08
N TRP A 27 4.71 -9.90 -7.02
CA TRP A 27 4.82 -8.45 -7.14
C TRP A 27 3.45 -7.76 -7.30
N VAL A 28 2.48 -8.41 -7.94
CA VAL A 28 1.13 -7.86 -8.14
C VAL A 28 0.45 -7.64 -6.79
N ILE A 29 0.59 -8.59 -5.86
CA ILE A 29 0.02 -8.51 -4.51
C ILE A 29 0.69 -7.41 -3.70
N VAL A 30 2.03 -7.30 -3.80
CA VAL A 30 2.80 -6.25 -3.12
C VAL A 30 2.35 -4.87 -3.59
N VAL A 31 2.27 -4.65 -4.91
CA VAL A 31 1.80 -3.38 -5.48
C VAL A 31 0.35 -3.10 -5.11
N HIS A 32 -0.52 -4.12 -5.15
CA HIS A 32 -1.92 -3.99 -4.74
C HIS A 32 -2.04 -3.50 -3.29
N LEU A 33 -1.26 -4.05 -2.36
CA LEU A 33 -1.28 -3.63 -0.96
C LEU A 33 -0.96 -2.14 -0.81
N PHE A 34 0.10 -1.65 -1.46
CA PHE A 34 0.46 -0.23 -1.42
C PHE A 34 -0.61 0.66 -2.06
N ASN A 35 -1.12 0.27 -3.23
CA ASN A 35 -2.18 1.03 -3.91
C ASN A 35 -3.48 1.09 -3.08
N HIS A 36 -3.84 -0.02 -2.43
CA HIS A 36 -5.01 -0.10 -1.56
C HIS A 36 -4.86 0.79 -0.32
N GLN A 37 -3.66 0.84 0.27
CA GLN A 37 -3.37 1.79 1.36
C GLN A 37 -3.47 3.24 0.90
N ILE A 38 -2.93 3.59 -0.28
CA ILE A 38 -3.01 4.96 -0.83
C ILE A 38 -4.47 5.34 -1.08
N HIS A 39 -5.27 4.43 -1.63
CA HIS A 39 -6.70 4.65 -1.86
C HIS A 39 -7.46 4.97 -0.56
N HIS A 40 -7.35 4.13 0.47
CA HIS A 40 -8.02 4.39 1.75
C HIS A 40 -7.48 5.62 2.48
N ARG A 41 -6.18 5.91 2.35
CA ARG A 41 -5.61 7.15 2.87
C ARG A 41 -6.23 8.36 2.21
N GLY A 42 -6.42 8.34 0.89
CA GLY A 42 -7.12 9.40 0.16
C GLY A 42 -8.56 9.61 0.63
N GLN A 43 -9.29 8.51 0.91
CA GLN A 43 -10.63 8.58 1.51
C GLN A 43 -10.60 9.29 2.88
N LEU A 44 -9.68 8.90 3.76
CA LEU A 44 -9.53 9.51 5.09
C LEU A 44 -9.13 10.99 5.01
N THR A 45 -8.15 11.34 4.16
CA THR A 45 -7.73 12.73 3.93
C THR A 45 -8.91 13.60 3.48
N THR A 46 -9.78 13.07 2.62
CA THR A 46 -10.99 13.77 2.15
C THR A 46 -11.96 14.02 3.31
N LEU A 47 -12.28 12.98 4.08
CA LEU A 47 -13.20 13.09 5.22
C LEU A 47 -12.69 14.04 6.32
N LEU A 48 -11.39 13.98 6.65
CA LEU A 48 -10.76 14.88 7.62
C LEU A 48 -10.85 16.34 7.15
N SER A 49 -10.55 16.58 5.87
CA SER A 49 -10.63 17.93 5.28
C SER A 49 -12.06 18.48 5.28
N GLN A 50 -13.05 17.64 4.96
CA GLN A 50 -14.48 18.02 5.02
C GLN A 50 -14.95 18.39 6.42
N LEU A 51 -14.33 17.81 7.46
CA LEU A 51 -14.58 18.14 8.86
C LEU A 51 -13.75 19.34 9.37
N GLY A 52 -12.91 19.95 8.52
CA GLY A 52 -12.06 21.08 8.88
C GLY A 52 -10.77 20.69 9.64
N TYR A 53 -10.41 19.41 9.68
CA TYR A 53 -9.15 18.94 10.28
C TYR A 53 -8.03 18.90 9.24
N ASP A 54 -6.83 19.34 9.65
CA ASP A 54 -5.62 19.15 8.86
C ASP A 54 -5.14 17.69 8.96
N PRO A 55 -5.10 16.93 7.85
CA PRO A 55 -4.61 15.54 7.84
C PRO A 55 -3.08 15.45 8.00
N GLY A 56 -2.36 16.57 7.94
CA GLY A 56 -0.90 16.62 8.01
C GLY A 56 -0.21 16.21 6.71
N PRO A 57 1.13 16.15 6.70
CA PRO A 57 1.90 15.86 5.51
C PRO A 57 1.74 14.41 5.02
N THR A 58 1.50 14.24 3.72
CA THR A 58 1.35 12.93 3.08
C THR A 58 2.53 12.54 2.19
N ASP A 59 3.42 13.48 1.89
CA ASP A 59 4.60 13.21 1.07
C ASP A 59 5.64 12.39 1.82
N LEU A 60 6.24 11.42 1.13
CA LEU A 60 7.22 10.50 1.72
C LEU A 60 8.37 11.25 2.41
N HIS A 61 8.93 12.29 1.77
CA HIS A 61 10.05 13.06 2.32
C HIS A 61 9.72 13.83 3.61
N ARG A 62 8.43 13.95 3.95
CA ARG A 62 7.95 14.59 5.18
C ARG A 62 7.51 13.58 6.24
N LEU A 63 7.67 12.28 6.00
CA LEU A 63 7.35 11.26 6.99
C LEU A 63 8.24 11.45 8.23
N PRO A 64 7.65 11.41 9.43
CA PRO A 64 8.43 11.44 10.65
C PRO A 64 9.39 10.25 10.65
N ASN A 65 10.63 10.51 11.08
CA ASN A 65 11.68 9.49 11.22
C ASN A 65 12.15 8.85 9.90
N LEU A 66 11.82 9.39 8.72
CA LEU A 66 12.34 8.86 7.44
C LEU A 66 13.87 8.80 7.44
N GLY A 67 14.53 9.82 7.97
CA GLY A 67 15.99 9.85 8.07
C GLY A 67 16.56 8.77 9.02
N GLU A 68 15.81 8.32 10.01
CA GLU A 68 16.23 7.24 10.92
C GLU A 68 16.07 5.87 10.26
N ILE A 69 14.94 5.66 9.55
CA ILE A 69 14.65 4.43 8.80
C ILE A 69 15.67 4.18 7.68
N LEU A 70 16.11 5.24 6.98
CA LEU A 70 17.08 5.09 5.89
C LEU A 70 18.52 4.82 6.37
N ARG A 71 18.78 4.93 7.68
CA ARG A 71 20.11 4.68 8.29
C ARG A 71 20.22 3.32 8.99
N SER A 72 19.12 2.56 9.08
CA SER A 72 19.05 1.19 9.59
C SER A 72 19.07 0.15 8.47
#